data_AF-A0A3R6EA10-F1
#
_entry.id   AF-A0A3R6EA10-F1
#
_cell.length_a   1.000
_cell.length_b   1.000
_cell.length_c   1.000
_cell.angle_alpha   90.00
_cell.angle_beta   90.00
_cell.angle_gamma   90.00
#
_symmetry.space_group_name_H-M   'P 1'
#
loop_
_entity.id
_entity.type
_entity.pdbx_description
1 polymer ?
#
loop_
_entity_poly.entity_id
_entity_poly.type
_entity_poly.pdbx_seq_one_letter_code
_entity_poly.pdbx_strand_id
1 'polypeptide(L)'
;MNRMTDTMKTVPILLLLCLSTLSFCTTKPGEPQGSGLPGLDTPVAETVPKAAPPLIETVIEKELLYDQHTLADTYPYKDTMREFQWDKIRSGLRLLDSLRQKPSRWAIFQNYRNKNGEAPLVRKFHRDAYKRVSDTLGIERYQSVPLYLPEDTLTAERYGRDGALVKLLDDSNRLFRIQTIYTNGEWLVPGKYVKPIADSVTFDKAIFVDVTNQNIATLEHAGSKWLVRSMNPATTGQHRPPYAQETPLGIFVVQEKKARMIYLVDGSKETGGFAPYASRFTNGGYIHGVPVNAPRKSLIEYSPTLGTTPRSHMCVRNATSHAKFVYDWAPVNETIVFVFD
;
A
#
# COMPACT_ATOMS: atom_id res chain seq x y z
N MET A 1 -58.60 -32.97 28.19
CA MET A 1 -57.73 -32.05 27.42
C MET A 1 -56.71 -32.90 26.69
N ASN A 2 -57.11 -33.54 25.59
CA ASN A 2 -56.84 -33.11 24.19
C ASN A 2 -55.35 -32.81 23.96
N ARG A 3 -54.58 -33.82 23.55
CA ARG A 3 -54.20 -34.14 22.15
C ARG A 3 -53.49 -32.97 21.44
N MET A 4 -52.23 -33.16 21.10
CA MET A 4 -51.82 -33.47 19.71
C MET A 4 -50.32 -33.79 19.66
N THR A 5 -50.03 -35.07 19.43
CA THR A 5 -48.83 -35.57 18.76
C THR A 5 -48.78 -34.99 17.36
N ASP A 6 -47.64 -34.42 16.96
CA ASP A 6 -47.41 -34.09 15.56
C ASP A 6 -46.14 -34.74 15.02
N THR A 7 -46.22 -35.00 13.73
CA THR A 7 -45.67 -36.11 12.98
C THR A 7 -44.37 -35.73 12.28
N MET A 8 -43.33 -36.56 12.42
CA MET A 8 -42.16 -36.51 11.54
C MET A 8 -42.57 -37.02 10.15
N LYS A 9 -42.62 -36.12 9.16
CA LYS A 9 -42.77 -36.46 7.75
C LYS A 9 -41.41 -36.80 7.14
N THR A 10 -41.21 -38.08 6.85
CA THR A 10 -40.13 -38.59 6.01
C THR A 10 -40.46 -38.32 4.52
N VAL A 11 -39.54 -37.69 3.81
CA VAL A 11 -39.62 -37.45 2.36
C VAL A 11 -38.80 -38.52 1.65
N PRO A 12 -39.34 -39.33 0.72
CA PRO A 12 -38.56 -40.26 -0.06
C PRO A 12 -37.97 -39.53 -1.27
N ILE A 13 -36.63 -39.48 -1.37
CA ILE A 13 -35.92 -39.03 -2.57
C ILE A 13 -35.89 -40.21 -3.54
N LEU A 14 -36.70 -40.10 -4.60
CA LEU A 14 -36.77 -41.04 -5.71
C LEU A 14 -35.58 -40.77 -6.65
N LEU A 15 -34.57 -41.65 -6.61
CA LEU A 15 -33.50 -41.70 -7.60
C LEU A 15 -34.04 -42.28 -8.91
N LEU A 16 -34.15 -41.46 -9.96
CA LEU A 16 -34.41 -41.94 -11.32
C LEU A 16 -33.07 -42.16 -12.03
N LEU A 17 -32.61 -43.42 -12.06
CA LEU A 17 -31.59 -43.89 -13.00
C LEU A 17 -32.25 -44.11 -14.36
N CYS A 18 -31.86 -43.34 -15.37
CA CYS A 18 -32.06 -43.71 -16.78
C CYS A 18 -30.74 -44.23 -17.35
N LEU A 19 -30.68 -45.55 -17.55
CA LEU A 19 -29.75 -46.23 -18.45
C LEU A 19 -30.38 -46.32 -19.84
N SER A 20 -29.63 -45.92 -20.86
CA SER A 20 -29.72 -46.37 -22.25
C SER A 20 -28.45 -45.86 -22.96
N THR A 21 -27.72 -46.58 -23.81
CA THR A 21 -27.83 -47.91 -24.41
C THR A 21 -26.44 -48.31 -24.92
N LEU A 22 -26.26 -49.61 -25.10
CA LEU A 22 -25.06 -50.35 -25.49
C LEU A 22 -24.46 -49.95 -26.85
N SER A 23 -23.13 -50.03 -26.95
CA SER A 23 -22.46 -50.78 -28.03
C SER A 23 -21.06 -51.21 -27.59
N PHE A 24 -20.86 -52.52 -27.57
CA PHE A 24 -19.59 -53.20 -27.36
C PHE A 24 -19.26 -54.03 -28.60
N CYS A 25 -17.96 -54.28 -28.78
CA CYS A 25 -17.28 -55.27 -29.65
C CYS A 25 -16.85 -54.76 -31.04
N THR A 26 -15.59 -54.87 -31.50
CA THR A 26 -14.44 -55.71 -31.08
C THR A 26 -13.06 -55.17 -31.54
N THR A 27 -12.11 -55.17 -30.60
CA THR A 27 -10.68 -55.60 -30.60
C THR A 27 -9.67 -55.26 -31.72
N LYS A 28 -8.53 -54.64 -31.32
CA LYS A 28 -7.24 -55.32 -31.11
C LYS A 28 -6.23 -54.45 -30.30
N PRO A 29 -5.22 -55.04 -29.61
CA PRO A 29 -4.48 -54.44 -28.49
C PRO A 29 -2.98 -54.13 -28.74
N GLY A 30 -2.39 -53.34 -27.82
CA GLY A 30 -0.94 -53.10 -27.60
C GLY A 30 -0.50 -51.70 -28.10
N GLU A 31 0.18 -50.81 -27.37
CA GLU A 31 0.99 -50.83 -26.13
C GLU A 31 1.15 -49.36 -25.60
N PRO A 32 1.86 -49.04 -24.50
CA PRO A 32 1.36 -48.15 -23.46
C PRO A 32 1.82 -46.66 -23.49
N GLN A 33 1.11 -45.92 -22.63
CA GLN A 33 1.12 -44.50 -22.28
C GLN A 33 2.45 -43.73 -22.31
N GLY A 34 2.41 -42.57 -22.98
CA GLY A 34 3.21 -41.38 -22.64
C GLY A 34 2.27 -40.22 -22.30
N SER A 35 2.43 -39.65 -21.11
CA SER A 35 1.66 -38.57 -20.49
C SER A 35 1.42 -37.35 -21.40
N GLY A 36 0.15 -36.96 -21.55
CA GLY A 36 -0.29 -35.80 -22.32
C GLY A 36 0.05 -34.46 -21.66
N LEU A 37 0.32 -33.48 -22.53
CA LEU A 37 0.49 -32.06 -22.26
C LEU A 37 -0.80 -31.39 -21.75
N PRO A 38 -0.69 -30.34 -20.91
CA PRO A 38 -1.81 -29.53 -20.45
C PRO A 38 -2.31 -28.53 -21.52
N GLY A 39 -3.57 -28.16 -21.35
CA GLY A 39 -4.39 -27.45 -22.33
C GLY A 39 -4.07 -25.99 -22.59
N LEU A 40 -4.63 -25.56 -23.71
CA LEU A 40 -4.72 -24.22 -24.31
C LEU A 40 -4.56 -23.02 -23.37
N ASP A 41 -3.45 -22.31 -23.55
CA ASP A 41 -3.28 -20.93 -23.16
C ASP A 41 -4.13 -20.02 -24.08
N THR A 42 -5.05 -19.28 -23.48
CA THR A 42 -5.68 -18.12 -24.14
C THR A 42 -4.79 -16.91 -23.87
N PRO A 43 -4.22 -16.24 -24.89
CA PRO A 43 -3.35 -15.10 -24.65
C PRO A 43 -4.18 -13.94 -24.10
N VAL A 44 -3.80 -13.47 -22.91
CA VAL A 44 -4.21 -12.18 -22.36
C VAL A 44 -3.72 -11.12 -23.35
N ALA A 45 -4.66 -10.43 -23.99
CA ALA A 45 -4.34 -9.33 -24.88
C ALA A 45 -3.64 -8.22 -24.07
N GLU A 46 -2.34 -8.06 -24.29
CA GLU A 46 -1.59 -6.88 -23.90
C GLU A 46 -2.20 -5.67 -24.62
N THR A 47 -2.97 -4.88 -23.87
CA THR A 47 -3.44 -3.59 -24.36
C THR A 47 -2.31 -2.58 -24.18
N VAL A 48 -1.66 -2.28 -25.30
CA VAL A 48 -0.67 -1.21 -25.44
C VAL A 48 -1.24 0.10 -24.87
N PRO A 49 -0.53 0.82 -23.98
CA PRO A 49 -0.99 2.10 -23.47
C PRO A 49 -1.20 3.09 -24.62
N LYS A 50 -2.39 3.71 -24.62
CA LYS A 50 -2.72 4.89 -25.42
C LYS A 50 -1.56 5.91 -25.35
N ALA A 51 -1.10 6.37 -26.51
CA ALA A 51 0.08 7.20 -26.73
C ALA A 51 0.46 8.09 -25.53
N ALA A 52 1.67 7.88 -25.02
CA ALA A 52 2.24 8.68 -23.95
C ALA A 52 2.21 10.18 -24.33
N PRO A 53 1.85 11.08 -23.39
CA PRO A 53 2.09 12.52 -23.57
C PRO A 53 3.56 12.75 -23.97
N PRO A 54 3.89 13.85 -24.67
CA PRO A 54 5.28 14.17 -24.99
C PRO A 54 6.13 14.04 -23.74
N LEU A 55 7.23 13.27 -23.84
CA LEU A 55 8.19 13.05 -22.77
C LEU A 55 8.72 14.41 -22.32
N ILE A 56 8.11 14.98 -21.29
CA ILE A 56 8.75 16.05 -20.55
C ILE A 56 9.92 15.37 -19.88
N GLU A 57 11.12 15.80 -20.27
CA GLU A 57 12.33 15.35 -19.65
C GLU A 57 12.30 15.81 -18.19
N THR A 58 11.99 14.88 -17.28
CA THR A 58 12.10 15.14 -15.85
C THR A 58 13.57 15.28 -15.51
N VAL A 59 14.04 16.52 -15.39
CA VAL A 59 15.40 16.87 -14.97
C VAL A 59 15.50 16.72 -13.45
N ILE A 60 16.52 16.00 -12.99
CA ILE A 60 16.82 15.81 -11.57
C ILE A 60 18.22 16.38 -11.32
N GLU A 61 18.34 17.28 -10.36
CA GLU A 61 19.62 17.83 -9.91
C GLU A 61 19.78 17.64 -8.40
N LYS A 62 21.02 17.57 -7.92
CA LYS A 62 21.32 17.41 -6.51
C LYS A 62 21.61 18.76 -5.87
N GLU A 63 20.77 19.15 -4.93
CA GLU A 63 20.92 20.37 -4.15
C GLU A 63 20.37 20.10 -2.74
N LEU A 64 21.20 19.42 -1.94
CA LEU A 64 20.80 18.90 -0.64
C LEU A 64 20.51 20.06 0.32
N LEU A 65 19.36 19.97 1.00
CA LEU A 65 19.06 20.79 2.19
C LEU A 65 19.50 20.07 3.47
N TYR A 66 19.75 18.77 3.38
CA TYR A 66 20.26 17.93 4.46
C TYR A 66 21.30 16.94 3.88
N ASP A 67 22.51 16.97 4.44
CA ASP A 67 23.69 16.26 3.94
C ASP A 67 24.33 15.29 4.96
N GLN A 68 23.82 15.25 6.19
CA GLN A 68 24.36 14.38 7.24
C GLN A 68 23.94 12.92 6.99
N HIS A 69 24.88 11.98 7.10
CA HIS A 69 24.68 10.54 6.79
C HIS A 69 24.25 10.29 5.34
N THR A 70 24.58 11.20 4.42
CA THR A 70 24.20 11.06 3.02
C THR A 70 24.88 9.86 2.36
N LEU A 71 24.12 9.13 1.56
CA LEU A 71 24.63 8.03 0.74
C LEU A 71 25.02 8.53 -0.65
N ALA A 72 26.03 7.90 -1.25
CA ALA A 72 26.29 8.01 -2.68
C ALA A 72 25.18 7.34 -3.50
N ASP A 73 25.12 7.60 -4.81
CA ASP A 73 24.11 6.99 -5.69
C ASP A 73 24.14 5.47 -5.63
N THR A 74 25.35 4.92 -5.57
CA THR A 74 25.61 3.52 -5.32
C THR A 74 26.50 3.41 -4.08
N TYR A 75 26.23 2.41 -3.23
CA TYR A 75 26.93 2.25 -1.96
C TYR A 75 27.08 0.77 -1.59
N PRO A 76 28.19 0.40 -0.93
CA PRO A 76 28.43 -0.99 -0.55
C PRO A 76 27.51 -1.42 0.58
N TYR A 77 27.05 -2.68 0.51
CA TYR A 77 26.37 -3.34 1.60
C TYR A 77 26.76 -4.82 1.65
N LYS A 78 27.58 -5.18 2.64
CA LYS A 78 28.18 -6.52 2.75
C LYS A 78 28.91 -6.91 1.46
N ASP A 79 28.49 -7.99 0.83
CA ASP A 79 28.97 -8.60 -0.41
C ASP A 79 28.22 -8.13 -1.66
N THR A 80 27.33 -7.13 -1.52
CA THR A 80 26.57 -6.56 -2.64
C THR A 80 26.71 -5.03 -2.71
N MET A 81 26.27 -4.47 -3.84
CA MET A 81 26.10 -3.03 -4.04
C MET A 81 24.62 -2.69 -4.03
N ARG A 82 24.30 -1.55 -3.42
CA ARG A 82 22.95 -0.98 -3.42
C ARG A 82 22.95 0.35 -4.10
N GLU A 83 21.77 0.80 -4.48
CA GLU A 83 21.62 2.05 -5.21
C GLU A 83 20.33 2.78 -4.88
N PHE A 84 20.29 4.07 -5.20
CA PHE A 84 19.04 4.76 -5.43
C PHE A 84 18.55 4.38 -6.83
N GLN A 85 17.37 3.75 -6.92
CA GLN A 85 16.76 3.36 -8.19
C GLN A 85 16.21 4.58 -8.94
N TRP A 86 17.10 5.39 -9.52
CA TRP A 86 16.78 6.67 -10.13
C TRP A 86 15.74 6.59 -11.26
N ASP A 87 15.65 5.47 -11.96
CA ASP A 87 14.62 5.26 -13.00
C ASP A 87 13.21 5.15 -12.41
N LYS A 88 13.06 4.46 -11.27
CA LYS A 88 11.79 4.37 -10.54
C LYS A 88 11.43 5.72 -9.91
N ILE A 89 12.42 6.41 -9.34
CA ILE A 89 12.24 7.78 -8.81
C ILE A 89 11.75 8.71 -9.93
N ARG A 90 12.44 8.73 -11.08
CA ARG A 90 12.07 9.55 -12.24
C ARG A 90 10.68 9.22 -12.77
N SER A 91 10.28 7.96 -12.74
CA SER A 91 8.93 7.54 -13.12
C SER A 91 7.86 8.07 -12.17
N GLY A 92 8.13 8.06 -10.85
CA GLY A 92 7.25 8.70 -9.86
C GLY A 92 7.17 10.22 -10.03
N LEU A 93 8.28 10.88 -10.35
CA LEU A 93 8.30 12.32 -10.62
C LEU A 93 7.52 12.68 -11.90
N ARG A 94 7.66 11.90 -12.98
CA ARG A 94 6.85 12.08 -14.21
C ARG A 94 5.36 11.99 -13.93
N LEU A 95 4.94 11.09 -13.03
CA LEU A 95 3.56 11.03 -12.57
C LEU A 95 3.19 12.37 -11.93
N LEU A 96 3.96 12.88 -10.97
CA LEU A 96 3.69 14.17 -10.32
C LEU A 96 3.65 15.32 -11.33
N ASP A 97 4.60 15.40 -12.26
CA ASP A 97 4.62 16.40 -13.34
C ASP A 97 3.32 16.36 -14.17
N SER A 98 2.83 15.14 -14.46
CA SER A 98 1.56 14.96 -15.17
C SER A 98 0.34 15.40 -14.36
N LEU A 99 0.37 15.25 -13.03
CA LEU A 99 -0.70 15.70 -12.14
C LEU A 99 -0.79 17.24 -12.11
N ARG A 100 0.34 17.93 -12.25
CA ARG A 100 0.41 19.41 -12.30
C ARG A 100 -0.19 19.97 -13.59
N GLN A 101 0.01 19.29 -14.71
CA GLN A 101 -0.39 19.79 -16.03
C GLN A 101 -1.89 19.68 -16.29
N LYS A 102 -2.55 18.71 -15.66
CA LYS A 102 -3.97 18.43 -15.88
C LYS A 102 -4.75 18.69 -14.59
N PRO A 103 -5.47 19.83 -14.49
CA PRO A 103 -6.33 20.11 -13.36
C PRO A 103 -7.20 18.90 -13.04
N SER A 104 -7.04 18.37 -11.84
CA SER A 104 -7.76 17.20 -11.34
C SER A 104 -8.04 17.41 -9.86
N ARG A 105 -9.21 17.00 -9.41
CA ARG A 105 -9.55 16.98 -7.99
C ARG A 105 -8.92 15.74 -7.38
N TRP A 106 -8.20 15.90 -6.28
CA TRP A 106 -7.51 14.81 -5.59
C TRP A 106 -8.12 14.57 -4.22
N ALA A 107 -7.98 13.35 -3.72
CA ALA A 107 -8.40 12.99 -2.38
C ALA A 107 -7.48 11.93 -1.77
N ILE A 108 -7.58 11.78 -0.44
CA ILE A 108 -6.83 10.83 0.36
C ILE A 108 -7.81 9.87 1.02
N PHE A 109 -7.53 8.57 0.95
CA PHE A 109 -8.23 7.60 1.80
C PHE A 109 -7.84 7.78 3.26
N GLN A 110 -8.83 7.87 4.14
CA GLN A 110 -8.62 8.02 5.57
C GLN A 110 -9.43 6.98 6.33
N ASN A 111 -8.74 6.03 6.96
CA ASN A 111 -9.36 5.15 7.94
C ASN A 111 -8.39 4.62 9.00
N TYR A 112 -7.30 5.33 9.29
CA TYR A 112 -6.39 4.97 10.40
C TYR A 112 -7.14 4.59 11.68
N ARG A 113 -6.83 3.42 12.21
CA ARG A 113 -7.48 2.78 13.38
C ARG A 113 -9.01 2.69 13.28
N ASN A 114 -9.57 2.54 12.08
CA ASN A 114 -11.02 2.56 11.83
C ASN A 114 -11.71 3.85 12.30
N LYS A 115 -10.99 4.99 12.30
CA LYS A 115 -11.55 6.26 12.79
C LYS A 115 -12.83 6.70 12.07
N ASN A 116 -13.03 6.25 10.82
CA ASN A 116 -14.20 6.55 10.00
C ASN A 116 -15.18 5.36 9.94
N GLY A 117 -15.01 4.38 10.83
CA GLY A 117 -15.78 3.14 10.91
C GLY A 117 -15.03 1.94 10.34
N GLU A 118 -15.33 0.75 10.84
CA GLU A 118 -14.80 -0.48 10.28
C GLU A 118 -15.40 -0.72 8.89
N ALA A 119 -14.56 -1.07 7.90
CA ALA A 119 -15.04 -1.42 6.58
C ALA A 119 -15.93 -2.68 6.64
N PRO A 120 -16.99 -2.81 5.82
CA PRO A 120 -17.74 -4.07 5.70
C PRO A 120 -16.87 -5.18 5.11
N LEU A 121 -17.32 -6.44 5.18
CA LEU A 121 -16.66 -7.53 4.49
C LEU A 121 -16.77 -7.34 2.97
N VAL A 122 -15.67 -7.58 2.27
CA VAL A 122 -15.62 -7.61 0.80
C VAL A 122 -16.08 -8.96 0.26
N ARG A 123 -16.41 -9.02 -1.03
CA ARG A 123 -16.96 -10.22 -1.67
C ARG A 123 -16.05 -11.44 -1.55
N LYS A 124 -14.74 -11.25 -1.70
CA LYS A 124 -13.73 -12.31 -1.55
C LYS A 124 -12.67 -11.87 -0.55
N PHE A 125 -12.58 -12.59 0.55
CA PHE A 125 -11.60 -12.34 1.60
C PHE A 125 -11.00 -13.65 2.11
N HIS A 126 -9.84 -13.54 2.74
CA HIS A 126 -9.18 -14.63 3.45
C HIS A 126 -8.68 -14.14 4.82
N ARG A 127 -8.21 -15.07 5.65
CA ARG A 127 -7.46 -14.73 6.86
C ARG A 127 -5.97 -14.80 6.57
N ASP A 128 -5.26 -13.71 6.82
CA ASP A 128 -3.82 -13.62 6.59
C ASP A 128 -3.00 -14.26 7.73
N ALA A 129 -1.67 -14.17 7.62
CA ALA A 129 -0.73 -14.67 8.62
C ALA A 129 -0.89 -14.02 10.01
N TYR A 130 -1.55 -12.87 10.10
CA TYR A 130 -1.88 -12.17 11.34
C TYR A 130 -3.28 -12.55 11.86
N LYS A 131 -3.94 -13.51 11.22
CA LYS A 131 -5.32 -13.97 11.48
C LYS A 131 -6.38 -12.89 11.22
N ARG A 132 -6.00 -11.79 10.55
CA ARG A 132 -6.88 -10.68 10.19
C ARG A 132 -7.55 -10.95 8.87
N VAL A 133 -8.70 -10.31 8.67
CA VAL A 133 -9.43 -10.39 7.40
C VAL A 133 -8.73 -9.48 6.39
N SER A 134 -8.38 -10.04 5.24
CA SER A 134 -7.72 -9.35 4.13
C SER A 134 -8.40 -9.68 2.81
N ASP A 135 -8.40 -8.73 1.87
CA ASP A 135 -8.90 -8.98 0.51
C ASP A 135 -7.92 -9.86 -0.30
N THR A 136 -8.25 -10.10 -1.56
CA THR A 136 -7.43 -10.92 -2.47
C THR A 136 -6.09 -10.27 -2.86
N LEU A 137 -5.88 -8.99 -2.55
CA LEU A 137 -4.63 -8.26 -2.75
C LEU A 137 -3.80 -8.11 -1.47
N GLY A 138 -4.23 -8.75 -0.38
CA GLY A 138 -3.54 -8.69 0.91
C GLY A 138 -3.73 -7.33 1.63
N ILE A 139 -4.74 -6.55 1.27
CA ILE A 139 -5.10 -5.34 2.02
C ILE A 139 -6.02 -5.75 3.17
N GLU A 140 -5.58 -5.47 4.40
CA GLU A 140 -6.37 -5.77 5.60
C GLU A 140 -7.67 -4.95 5.64
N ARG A 141 -8.75 -5.56 6.14
CA ARG A 141 -10.01 -4.87 6.49
C ARG A 141 -9.79 -3.80 7.56
N TYR A 142 -8.86 -4.07 8.48
CA TYR A 142 -8.53 -3.12 9.53
C TYR A 142 -7.83 -1.90 8.92
N GLN A 143 -8.40 -0.72 9.17
CA GLN A 143 -7.92 0.58 8.71
C GLN A 143 -8.02 0.83 7.21
N SER A 144 -8.82 0.06 6.49
CA SER A 144 -9.00 0.22 5.06
C SER A 144 -10.34 0.85 4.69
N VAL A 145 -10.49 1.15 3.41
CA VAL A 145 -11.65 1.80 2.82
C VAL A 145 -12.35 0.81 1.90
N PRO A 146 -13.66 0.54 2.04
CA PRO A 146 -14.36 -0.36 1.12
C PRO A 146 -14.49 0.28 -0.27
N LEU A 147 -14.09 -0.46 -1.30
CA LEU A 147 -14.23 -0.07 -2.70
C LEU A 147 -15.36 -0.87 -3.34
N TYR A 148 -16.39 -0.18 -3.82
CA TYR A 148 -17.54 -0.77 -4.49
C TYR A 148 -17.41 -0.58 -6.00
N LEU A 149 -17.93 -1.54 -6.77
CA LEU A 149 -18.04 -1.37 -8.21
C LEU A 149 -19.13 -0.32 -8.52
N PRO A 150 -19.01 0.47 -9.60
CA PRO A 150 -20.08 1.37 -10.03
C PRO A 150 -21.42 0.66 -10.25
N GLU A 151 -21.38 -0.62 -10.62
CA GLU A 151 -22.53 -1.47 -10.96
C GLU A 151 -23.06 -2.27 -9.76
N ASP A 152 -22.30 -2.37 -8.65
CA ASP A 152 -22.71 -3.06 -7.41
C ASP A 152 -22.29 -2.27 -6.17
N THR A 153 -23.28 -1.61 -5.56
CA THR A 153 -23.12 -0.85 -4.31
C THR A 153 -23.53 -1.64 -3.05
N LEU A 154 -23.99 -2.89 -3.20
CA LEU A 154 -24.43 -3.72 -2.07
C LEU A 154 -23.23 -4.38 -1.38
N THR A 155 -22.31 -4.93 -2.17
CA THR A 155 -21.13 -5.64 -1.65
C THR A 155 -19.85 -4.99 -2.13
N ALA A 156 -18.94 -4.66 -1.21
CA ALA A 156 -17.64 -4.12 -1.57
C ALA A 156 -16.81 -5.18 -2.31
N GLU A 157 -16.09 -4.78 -3.36
CA GLU A 157 -15.26 -5.68 -4.16
C GLU A 157 -13.94 -5.97 -3.44
N ARG A 158 -13.31 -4.93 -2.91
CA ARG A 158 -11.97 -4.96 -2.31
C ARG A 158 -11.75 -3.79 -1.37
N TYR A 159 -10.58 -3.74 -0.75
CA TYR A 159 -10.18 -2.67 0.15
C TYR A 159 -9.18 -1.70 -0.48
N GLY A 160 -9.35 -0.41 -0.19
CA GLY A 160 -8.40 0.65 -0.44
C GLY A 160 -7.57 0.91 0.81
N ARG A 161 -6.25 1.12 0.65
CA ARG A 161 -5.33 1.34 1.76
C ARG A 161 -5.44 2.78 2.29
N ASP A 162 -5.48 2.95 3.61
CA ASP A 162 -5.42 4.28 4.22
C ASP A 162 -4.17 5.05 3.76
N GLY A 163 -4.33 6.34 3.51
CA GLY A 163 -3.32 7.23 2.98
C GLY A 163 -3.09 7.20 1.49
N ALA A 164 -3.72 6.28 0.75
CA ALA A 164 -3.60 6.24 -0.70
C ALA A 164 -4.11 7.54 -1.34
N LEU A 165 -3.35 8.05 -2.32
CA LEU A 165 -3.79 9.14 -3.18
C LEU A 165 -4.74 8.59 -4.26
N VAL A 166 -5.89 9.24 -4.42
CA VAL A 166 -6.89 8.90 -5.44
C VAL A 166 -7.38 10.15 -6.16
N LYS A 167 -7.79 9.99 -7.41
CA LYS A 167 -8.48 11.04 -8.14
C LYS A 167 -9.95 11.06 -7.73
N LEU A 168 -10.46 12.23 -7.37
CA LEU A 168 -11.87 12.43 -7.04
C LEU A 168 -12.62 12.84 -8.30
N LEU A 169 -13.53 11.98 -8.77
CA LEU A 169 -14.29 12.20 -10.00
C LEU A 169 -15.63 12.89 -9.71
N ASP A 170 -16.33 12.44 -8.67
CA ASP A 170 -17.61 13.01 -8.22
C ASP A 170 -17.79 12.79 -6.72
N ASP A 171 -18.24 13.82 -6.01
CA ASP A 171 -18.54 13.84 -4.58
C ASP A 171 -19.92 14.43 -4.26
N SER A 172 -20.79 14.57 -5.26
CA SER A 172 -22.15 15.07 -5.10
C SER A 172 -23.09 14.12 -4.35
N ASN A 173 -22.71 12.83 -4.26
CA ASN A 173 -23.51 11.75 -3.71
C ASN A 173 -22.91 11.18 -2.42
N ARG A 174 -23.68 10.37 -1.67
CA ARG A 174 -23.18 9.69 -0.46
C ARG A 174 -21.99 8.76 -0.75
N LEU A 175 -22.01 8.13 -1.92
CA LEU A 175 -20.89 7.35 -2.45
C LEU A 175 -20.16 8.23 -3.46
N PHE A 176 -18.92 8.57 -3.15
CA PHE A 176 -18.05 9.32 -4.05
C PHE A 176 -17.51 8.40 -5.12
N ARG A 177 -17.43 8.91 -6.35
CA ARG A 177 -16.76 8.24 -7.47
C ARG A 177 -15.31 8.65 -7.49
N ILE A 178 -14.42 7.68 -7.44
CA ILE A 178 -12.97 7.89 -7.43
C ILE A 178 -12.29 7.04 -8.49
N GLN A 179 -11.06 7.39 -8.84
CA GLN A 179 -10.16 6.55 -9.63
C GLN A 179 -8.86 6.35 -8.85
N THR A 180 -8.46 5.09 -8.70
CA THR A 180 -7.19 4.72 -8.07
C THR A 180 -6.02 4.94 -9.02
N ILE A 181 -4.87 5.37 -8.50
CA ILE A 181 -3.67 5.65 -9.31
C ILE A 181 -2.83 4.39 -9.55
N TYR A 182 -2.63 3.60 -8.49
CA TYR A 182 -1.74 2.43 -8.52
C TYR A 182 -2.42 1.18 -9.08
N THR A 183 -3.74 1.06 -8.87
CA THR A 183 -4.57 0.00 -9.45
C THR A 183 -5.53 0.62 -10.45
N ASN A 184 -5.67 0.05 -11.63
CA ASN A 184 -6.67 0.54 -12.57
C ASN A 184 -8.09 0.27 -12.04
N GLY A 185 -8.99 1.23 -12.21
CA GLY A 185 -10.40 1.09 -11.91
C GLY A 185 -11.03 2.36 -11.35
N GLU A 186 -12.29 2.55 -11.68
CA GLU A 186 -13.17 3.50 -11.01
C GLU A 186 -13.96 2.79 -9.92
N TRP A 187 -14.14 3.46 -8.79
CA TRP A 187 -14.76 2.90 -7.60
C TRP A 187 -15.75 3.85 -7.00
N LEU A 188 -16.76 3.29 -6.34
CA LEU A 188 -17.63 4.01 -5.43
C LEU A 188 -17.15 3.80 -4.00
N VAL A 189 -17.09 4.89 -3.21
CA VAL A 189 -16.58 4.88 -1.84
C VAL A 189 -17.46 5.75 -0.95
N PRO A 190 -17.88 5.30 0.26
CA PRO A 190 -18.57 6.18 1.19
C PRO A 190 -17.74 7.42 1.54
N GLY A 191 -18.31 8.61 1.35
CA GLY A 191 -17.57 9.88 1.46
C GLY A 191 -16.85 10.09 2.80
N LYS A 192 -17.35 9.49 3.88
CA LYS A 192 -16.70 9.52 5.21
C LYS A 192 -15.26 8.98 5.24
N TYR A 193 -14.87 8.16 4.26
CA TYR A 193 -13.52 7.61 4.14
C TYR A 193 -12.60 8.44 3.25
N VAL A 194 -13.12 9.48 2.60
CA VAL A 194 -12.42 10.24 1.56
C VAL A 194 -12.23 11.66 2.04
N LYS A 195 -10.98 12.12 2.09
CA LYS A 195 -10.65 13.51 2.37
C LYS A 195 -10.23 14.20 1.08
N PRO A 196 -11.05 15.11 0.51
CA PRO A 196 -10.62 15.95 -0.60
C PRO A 196 -9.37 16.77 -0.23
N ILE A 197 -8.49 16.94 -1.20
CA ILE A 197 -7.31 17.82 -1.13
C ILE A 197 -7.70 19.13 -1.81
N ALA A 198 -7.19 20.25 -1.30
CA ALA A 198 -7.45 21.56 -1.89
C ALA A 198 -6.91 21.62 -3.33
N ASP A 199 -7.65 22.26 -4.24
CA ASP A 199 -7.29 22.36 -5.66
C ASP A 199 -5.98 23.13 -5.91
N SER A 200 -5.50 23.88 -4.90
CA SER A 200 -4.21 24.58 -4.93
C SER A 200 -2.99 23.67 -4.71
N VAL A 201 -3.19 22.39 -4.33
CA VAL A 201 -2.08 21.49 -4.03
C VAL A 201 -1.51 20.89 -5.31
N THR A 202 -0.23 21.17 -5.55
CA THR A 202 0.54 20.75 -6.73
C THR A 202 1.52 19.61 -6.47
N PHE A 203 1.61 19.13 -5.22
CA PHE A 203 2.54 18.08 -4.79
C PHE A 203 4.00 18.35 -5.18
N ASP A 204 4.52 19.53 -4.83
CA ASP A 204 5.91 19.92 -5.11
C ASP A 204 6.95 19.14 -4.29
N LYS A 205 6.52 18.35 -3.29
CA LYS A 205 7.41 17.62 -2.39
C LYS A 205 7.10 16.13 -2.42
N ALA A 206 8.12 15.33 -2.66
CA ALA A 206 8.04 13.88 -2.76
C ALA A 206 9.10 13.20 -1.91
N ILE A 207 8.72 12.09 -1.29
CA ILE A 207 9.58 11.21 -0.52
C ILE A 207 9.57 9.85 -1.20
N PHE A 208 10.75 9.29 -1.45
CA PHE A 208 10.94 8.02 -2.11
C PHE A 208 11.59 7.05 -1.14
N VAL A 209 10.90 5.96 -0.81
CA VAL A 209 11.37 4.92 0.10
C VAL A 209 11.56 3.63 -0.68
N ASP A 210 12.80 3.16 -0.72
CA ASP A 210 13.18 1.91 -1.35
C ASP A 210 13.26 0.80 -0.28
N VAL A 211 12.32 -0.16 -0.34
CA VAL A 211 12.25 -1.25 0.64
C VAL A 211 13.30 -2.33 0.39
N THR A 212 13.90 -2.40 -0.79
CA THR A 212 14.92 -3.40 -1.14
C THR A 212 16.32 -2.89 -0.78
N ASN A 213 16.66 -1.69 -1.24
CA ASN A 213 17.95 -1.04 -0.98
C ASN A 213 18.01 -0.36 0.39
N GLN A 214 16.88 -0.26 1.11
CA GLN A 214 16.79 0.33 2.44
C GLN A 214 17.32 1.77 2.47
N ASN A 215 16.90 2.58 1.51
CA ASN A 215 17.22 4.00 1.46
C ASN A 215 15.96 4.85 1.33
N ILE A 216 16.16 6.15 1.52
CA ILE A 216 15.14 7.17 1.37
C ILE A 216 15.74 8.39 0.69
N ALA A 217 15.02 8.97 -0.26
CA ALA A 217 15.36 10.25 -0.87
C ALA A 217 14.18 11.22 -0.74
N THR A 218 14.49 12.50 -0.59
CA THR A 218 13.49 13.58 -0.68
C THR A 218 13.77 14.42 -1.90
N LEU A 219 12.72 14.79 -2.62
CA LEU A 219 12.79 15.58 -3.84
C LEU A 219 11.78 16.72 -3.78
N GLU A 220 12.19 17.86 -4.32
CA GLU A 220 11.40 19.09 -4.36
C GLU A 220 11.39 19.68 -5.76
N HIS A 221 10.20 19.96 -6.28
CA HIS A 221 10.04 20.62 -7.56
C HIS A 221 10.47 22.09 -7.47
N ALA A 222 11.31 22.54 -8.39
CA ALA A 222 11.78 23.91 -8.50
C ALA A 222 11.84 24.35 -9.97
N GLY A 223 10.90 25.21 -10.37
CA GLY A 223 10.82 25.71 -11.74
C GLY A 223 10.45 24.60 -12.73
N SER A 224 11.43 24.07 -13.47
CA SER A 224 11.24 23.02 -14.49
C SER A 224 11.97 21.72 -14.14
N LYS A 225 12.49 21.60 -12.91
CA LYS A 225 13.32 20.47 -12.47
C LYS A 225 12.94 20.02 -11.07
N TRP A 226 13.43 18.85 -10.69
CA TRP A 226 13.35 18.32 -9.34
C TRP A 226 14.72 18.36 -8.68
N LEU A 227 14.76 18.89 -7.47
CA LEU A 227 15.96 19.01 -6.65
C LEU A 227 15.95 17.93 -5.58
N VAL A 228 17.00 17.12 -5.54
CA VAL A 228 17.22 16.14 -4.46
C VAL A 228 17.60 16.92 -3.21
N ARG A 229 16.81 16.80 -2.15
CA ARG A 229 16.97 17.54 -0.88
C ARG A 229 17.62 16.72 0.23
N SER A 230 17.52 15.40 0.17
CA SER A 230 18.23 14.45 1.03
C SER A 230 18.33 13.07 0.40
N MET A 231 19.32 12.28 0.81
CA MET A 231 19.59 10.92 0.34
C MET A 231 20.20 10.12 1.49
N ASN A 232 19.44 9.24 2.16
CA ASN A 232 19.87 8.66 3.42
C ASN A 232 19.55 7.17 3.55
N PRO A 233 20.25 6.44 4.43
CA PRO A 233 19.86 5.09 4.79
C PRO A 233 18.55 5.12 5.60
N ALA A 234 17.69 4.14 5.36
CA ALA A 234 16.45 3.94 6.09
C ALA A 234 16.32 2.49 6.56
N THR A 235 15.42 2.22 7.51
CA THR A 235 14.99 0.85 7.82
C THR A 235 13.48 0.74 7.70
N THR A 236 12.99 -0.14 6.83
CA THR A 236 11.55 -0.35 6.60
C THR A 236 11.00 -1.49 7.45
N GLY A 237 9.70 -1.72 7.34
CA GLY A 237 8.94 -2.75 8.04
C GLY A 237 9.31 -4.15 7.59
N GLN A 238 9.46 -5.08 8.55
CA GLN A 238 9.70 -6.49 8.26
C GLN A 238 8.41 -7.31 8.37
N HIS A 239 8.32 -8.38 7.59
CA HIS A 239 7.30 -9.40 7.78
C HIS A 239 7.61 -10.22 9.04
N ARG A 240 6.90 -9.97 10.14
CA ARG A 240 7.04 -10.79 11.37
C ARG A 240 5.74 -10.83 12.16
N PRO A 241 4.78 -11.67 11.74
CA PRO A 241 3.56 -11.92 12.51
C PRO A 241 3.84 -12.36 13.95
N PRO A 242 2.99 -11.98 14.92
CA PRO A 242 1.78 -11.16 14.76
C PRO A 242 2.03 -9.65 14.91
N TYR A 243 3.27 -9.20 15.16
CA TYR A 243 3.53 -7.85 15.66
C TYR A 243 4.09 -6.87 14.64
N ALA A 244 4.88 -7.30 13.66
CA ALA A 244 5.47 -6.42 12.66
C ALA A 244 4.99 -6.77 11.26
N GLN A 245 4.74 -5.73 10.46
CA GLN A 245 4.31 -5.81 9.07
C GLN A 245 5.29 -5.07 8.19
N GLU A 246 5.35 -5.48 6.93
CA GLU A 246 6.09 -4.80 5.88
C GLU A 246 5.59 -3.35 5.72
N THR A 247 6.52 -2.46 5.35
CA THR A 247 6.09 -1.15 4.85
C THR A 247 5.40 -1.37 3.50
N PRO A 248 4.12 -1.02 3.35
CA PRO A 248 3.38 -1.35 2.14
C PRO A 248 3.84 -0.52 0.95
N LEU A 249 3.94 -1.16 -0.21
CA LEU A 249 4.20 -0.49 -1.48
C LEU A 249 3.00 0.38 -1.90
N GLY A 250 3.28 1.46 -2.61
CA GLY A 250 2.26 2.34 -3.18
C GLY A 250 2.58 3.82 -3.09
N ILE A 251 1.57 4.64 -3.36
CA ILE A 251 1.64 6.11 -3.36
C ILE A 251 0.73 6.62 -2.25
N PHE A 252 1.33 7.30 -1.28
CA PHE A 252 0.65 7.78 -0.09
C PHE A 252 0.84 9.29 0.07
N VAL A 253 0.08 9.88 0.97
CA VAL A 253 0.21 11.29 1.35
C VAL A 253 0.58 11.38 2.83
N VAL A 254 1.48 12.30 3.19
CA VAL A 254 1.74 12.60 4.61
C VAL A 254 0.48 13.17 5.25
N GLN A 255 -0.02 12.58 6.34
CA GLN A 255 -1.34 12.89 6.90
C GLN A 255 -1.33 13.41 8.34
N GLU A 256 -0.27 13.12 9.09
CA GLU A 256 -0.17 13.49 10.50
C GLU A 256 1.30 13.63 10.89
N LYS A 257 1.59 14.51 11.85
CA LYS A 257 2.93 14.74 12.39
C LYS A 257 2.91 14.66 13.91
N LYS A 258 3.86 13.93 14.49
CA LYS A 258 4.07 13.83 15.94
C LYS A 258 5.54 14.07 16.28
N ALA A 259 5.82 15.10 17.07
CA ALA A 259 7.17 15.30 17.61
C ALA A 259 7.62 14.09 18.45
N ARG A 260 6.67 13.44 19.13
CA ARG A 260 6.88 12.20 19.89
C ARG A 260 5.73 11.22 19.60
N MET A 261 5.99 10.17 18.82
CA MET A 261 5.06 9.09 18.58
C MET A 261 5.26 7.99 19.62
N ILE A 262 4.31 7.82 20.53
CA ILE A 262 4.36 6.76 21.54
C ILE A 262 4.06 5.41 20.88
N TYR A 263 4.87 4.40 21.20
CA TYR A 263 4.60 3.00 20.87
C TYR A 263 4.50 2.16 22.14
N LEU A 264 3.77 1.06 22.04
CA LEU A 264 3.52 0.13 23.13
C LEU A 264 4.46 -1.07 23.03
N VAL A 265 4.63 -1.80 24.13
CA VAL A 265 5.28 -3.10 24.13
C VAL A 265 4.41 -4.08 23.33
N ASP A 266 5.03 -4.90 22.48
CA ASP A 266 4.33 -5.90 21.67
C ASP A 266 3.46 -6.80 22.55
N GLY A 267 2.16 -6.91 22.21
CA GLY A 267 1.20 -7.71 22.96
C GLY A 267 0.70 -7.12 24.28
N SER A 268 1.08 -5.88 24.61
CA SER A 268 0.73 -5.22 25.87
C SER A 268 0.13 -3.81 25.66
N LYS A 269 -0.48 -3.26 26.72
CA LYS A 269 -0.92 -1.86 26.80
C LYS A 269 0.15 -0.94 27.39
N GLU A 270 1.27 -1.51 27.84
CA GLU A 270 2.37 -0.77 28.45
C GLU A 270 3.12 0.07 27.41
N THR A 271 3.61 1.24 27.83
CA THR A 271 4.41 2.11 26.96
C THR A 271 5.79 1.48 26.74
N GLY A 272 6.10 1.13 25.50
CA GLY A 272 7.40 0.62 25.09
C GLY A 272 8.44 1.72 24.86
N GLY A 273 7.99 2.93 24.53
CA GLY A 273 8.87 4.07 24.29
C GLY A 273 8.24 5.09 23.35
N PHE A 274 9.10 5.86 22.67
CA PHE A 274 8.65 6.80 21.64
C PHE A 274 9.60 6.86 20.45
N ALA A 275 9.06 7.15 19.27
CA ALA A 275 9.85 7.55 18.10
C ALA A 275 9.75 9.07 17.91
N PRO A 276 10.88 9.78 17.75
CA PRO A 276 10.89 11.22 17.52
C PRO A 276 10.55 11.58 16.07
N TYR A 277 9.97 12.77 15.88
CA TYR A 277 9.74 13.41 14.56
C TYR A 277 9.05 12.50 13.55
N ALA A 278 7.90 11.96 13.94
CA ALA A 278 7.16 10.99 13.15
C ALA A 278 6.18 11.67 12.18
N SER A 279 6.29 11.36 10.90
CA SER A 279 5.38 11.79 9.83
C SER A 279 4.61 10.59 9.29
N ARG A 280 3.30 10.51 9.57
CA ARG A 280 2.43 9.39 9.18
C ARG A 280 2.09 9.48 7.69
N PHE A 281 2.12 8.35 6.98
CA PHE A 281 1.71 8.32 5.57
C PHE A 281 0.63 7.27 5.26
N THR A 282 0.67 6.09 5.90
CA THR A 282 -0.33 5.02 5.70
C THR A 282 -0.47 4.18 6.94
N ASN A 283 -1.68 3.73 7.30
CA ASN A 283 -1.93 2.85 8.45
C ASN A 283 -1.13 3.30 9.71
N GLY A 284 -0.46 2.37 10.38
CA GLY A 284 0.48 2.67 11.47
C GLY A 284 1.89 3.05 11.03
N GLY A 285 2.13 3.25 9.73
CA GLY A 285 3.43 3.57 9.14
C GLY A 285 3.76 5.05 9.22
N TYR A 286 4.91 5.35 9.82
CA TYR A 286 5.48 6.68 9.94
C TYR A 286 6.92 6.70 9.43
N ILE A 287 7.34 7.82 8.84
CA ILE A 287 8.76 8.17 8.70
C ILE A 287 9.18 8.82 10.00
N HIS A 288 10.13 8.25 10.74
CA HIS A 288 10.51 8.73 12.08
C HIS A 288 11.99 8.49 12.40
N GLY A 289 12.50 9.14 13.46
CA GLY A 289 13.89 9.00 13.92
C GLY A 289 14.14 7.71 14.70
N VAL A 290 15.31 7.52 15.29
CA VAL A 290 15.61 6.27 16.01
C VAL A 290 14.70 6.14 17.26
N PRO A 291 13.91 5.04 17.41
CA PRO A 291 13.08 4.82 18.58
C PRO A 291 13.89 4.79 19.88
N VAL A 292 13.31 5.37 20.92
CA VAL A 292 13.88 5.42 22.27
C VAL A 292 13.00 4.59 23.18
N ASN A 293 13.53 3.44 23.61
CA ASN A 293 12.85 2.53 24.54
C ASN A 293 12.74 3.16 25.94
N ALA A 294 11.58 3.01 26.58
CA ALA A 294 11.41 3.38 27.98
C ALA A 294 12.42 2.62 28.88
N PRO A 295 12.96 3.25 29.94
CA PRO A 295 12.63 4.58 30.45
C PRO A 295 13.47 5.72 29.83
N ARG A 296 14.33 5.44 28.83
CA ARG A 296 15.20 6.45 28.23
C ARG A 296 14.36 7.58 27.62
N LYS A 297 14.82 8.82 27.82
CA LYS A 297 14.15 10.03 27.29
C LYS A 297 15.01 10.78 26.26
N SER A 298 16.32 10.59 26.29
CA SER A 298 17.25 11.23 25.37
C SER A 298 17.13 10.64 23.98
N LEU A 299 17.17 11.51 22.97
CA LEU A 299 17.17 11.12 21.57
C LEU A 299 18.41 10.28 21.24
N ILE A 300 18.26 9.37 20.29
CA ILE A 300 19.35 8.61 19.70
C ILE A 300 19.51 9.12 18.28
N GLU A 301 20.68 9.62 17.94
CA GLU A 301 20.89 10.20 16.61
C GLU A 301 20.86 9.13 15.52
N TYR A 302 21.70 8.10 15.66
CA TYR A 302 21.90 7.12 14.61
C TYR A 302 21.78 5.69 15.16
N SER A 303 21.35 4.76 14.29
CA SER A 303 21.28 3.33 14.60
C SER A 303 22.11 2.57 13.56
N PRO A 304 23.00 1.63 13.97
CA PRO A 304 23.85 0.87 13.05
C PRO A 304 23.06 -0.08 12.14
N THR A 305 21.77 -0.26 12.39
CA THR A 305 20.89 -1.07 11.55
C THR A 305 20.17 -0.28 10.45
N LEU A 306 20.36 1.04 10.37
CA LEU A 306 19.88 1.86 9.25
C LEU A 306 20.56 1.40 7.96
N GLY A 307 19.79 1.29 6.87
CA GLY A 307 20.31 0.85 5.58
C GLY A 307 20.70 -0.62 5.52
N THR A 308 20.24 -1.47 6.46
CA THR A 308 20.61 -2.89 6.48
C THR A 308 19.52 -3.78 5.88
N THR A 309 18.66 -4.38 6.68
CA THR A 309 17.47 -5.13 6.26
C THR A 309 16.24 -4.50 6.88
N PRO A 310 15.04 -4.78 6.37
CA PRO A 310 13.82 -4.41 7.08
C PRO A 310 13.84 -4.95 8.51
N ARG A 311 13.41 -4.11 9.47
CA ARG A 311 13.38 -4.46 10.92
C ARG A 311 12.26 -3.79 11.71
N SER A 312 11.63 -2.75 11.18
CA SER A 312 10.62 -1.99 11.91
C SER A 312 9.25 -2.70 11.88
N HIS A 313 8.27 -2.12 12.58
CA HIS A 313 6.87 -2.52 12.53
C HIS A 313 6.12 -1.57 11.59
N MET A 314 6.23 -1.79 10.26
CA MET A 314 5.67 -0.98 9.16
C MET A 314 6.32 0.39 8.92
N CYS A 315 6.94 1.00 9.92
CA CYS A 315 7.51 2.34 9.82
C CYS A 315 8.78 2.42 8.96
N VAL A 316 9.16 3.64 8.59
CA VAL A 316 10.43 3.96 7.92
C VAL A 316 11.31 4.69 8.93
N ARG A 317 12.23 3.95 9.56
CA ARG A 317 13.14 4.48 10.58
C ARG A 317 14.35 5.12 9.92
N ASN A 318 14.75 6.28 10.43
CA ASN A 318 15.82 7.11 9.92
C ASN A 318 16.79 7.51 11.03
N ALA A 319 17.92 8.14 10.66
CA ALA A 319 18.64 9.01 11.58
C ALA A 319 17.67 10.05 12.15
N THR A 320 17.81 10.41 13.43
CA THR A 320 16.86 11.30 14.10
C THR A 320 16.91 12.72 13.55
N SER A 321 18.10 13.22 13.21
CA SER A 321 18.27 14.48 12.48
C SER A 321 17.61 14.46 11.09
N HIS A 322 17.78 13.40 10.30
CA HIS A 322 17.10 13.24 9.00
C HIS A 322 15.58 13.20 9.15
N ALA A 323 15.06 12.45 10.14
CA ALA A 323 13.64 12.43 10.43
C ALA A 323 13.08 13.80 10.84
N LYS A 324 13.87 14.58 11.60
CA LYS A 324 13.53 15.96 11.93
C LYS A 324 13.48 16.83 10.67
N PHE A 325 14.45 16.72 9.78
CA PHE A 325 14.44 17.41 8.49
C PHE A 325 13.15 17.09 7.72
N VAL A 326 12.80 15.81 7.53
CA VAL A 326 11.54 15.42 6.87
C VAL A 326 10.32 15.97 7.60
N TYR A 327 10.31 15.89 8.94
CA TYR A 327 9.22 16.40 9.77
C TYR A 327 9.02 17.91 9.62
N ASP A 328 10.06 18.71 9.47
CA ASP A 328 9.94 20.16 9.28
C ASP A 328 9.60 20.49 7.81
N TRP A 329 10.25 19.82 6.85
CA TRP A 329 10.17 20.10 5.42
C TRP A 329 8.88 19.62 4.73
N ALA A 330 8.27 18.53 5.17
CA ALA A 330 7.16 17.85 4.45
C ALA A 330 5.75 18.27 4.93
N PRO A 331 5.06 19.25 4.33
CA PRO A 331 3.71 19.65 4.73
C PRO A 331 2.68 18.50 4.67
N VAL A 332 1.71 18.55 5.58
CA VAL A 332 0.65 17.54 5.71
C VAL A 332 -0.42 17.74 4.64
N ASN A 333 -0.85 16.66 3.99
CA ASN A 333 -1.75 16.58 2.84
C ASN A 333 -1.16 17.11 1.52
N GLU A 334 0.11 17.50 1.51
CA GLU A 334 0.77 18.15 0.37
C GLU A 334 2.06 17.44 -0.05
N THR A 335 2.58 16.53 0.78
CA THR A 335 3.77 15.73 0.47
C THR A 335 3.39 14.31 0.09
N ILE A 336 3.87 13.85 -1.06
CA ILE A 336 3.68 12.48 -1.54
C ILE A 336 4.79 11.56 -1.01
N VAL A 337 4.44 10.34 -0.66
CA VAL A 337 5.36 9.27 -0.29
C VAL A 337 5.20 8.11 -1.26
N PHE A 338 6.21 7.85 -2.06
CA PHE A 338 6.35 6.66 -2.87
C PHE A 338 7.09 5.59 -2.07
N VAL A 339 6.50 4.40 -1.98
CA VAL A 339 7.16 3.21 -1.44
C VAL A 339 7.22 2.18 -2.56
N PHE A 340 8.43 1.77 -2.93
CA PHE A 340 8.70 0.84 -4.01
C PHE A 340 9.80 -0.15 -3.61
N ASP A 341 9.89 -1.25 -4.34
CA ASP A 341 10.91 -2.29 -4.20
C ASP A 341 12.05 -2.12 -5.19
#